data_AF-A8H3D7-F1
#
_entry.id   AF-A8H3D7-F1
#
_cell.length_a   1.000
_cell.length_b   1.000
_cell.length_c   1.000
_cell.angle_alpha   90.00
_cell.angle_beta   90.00
_cell.angle_gamma   90.00
#
_symmetry.space_group_name_H-M   'P 1'
#
loop_
_entity.id
_entity.type
_entity.pdbx_description
1 polymer ?
#
loop_
_entity_poly.entity_id
_entity_poly.type
_entity_poly.pdbx_seq_one_letter_code
_entity_poly.pdbx_strand_id
1 'polypeptide(L)'
;MSSQETFKAFTSQVESVVNPFYSFNQLVSKNIETLSKIQLESVQAYSTLGNETLQSLANIKQPQDLASHSTKQMEVMSKFSQQLLKDGQKLSQLSQDFKTAADELAASSIPATKSA
;
A
#
# COMPACT_ATOMS: atom_id res chain seq x y z
N MET A 1 37.63 25.02 -20.21
CA MET A 1 36.91 24.58 -19.00
C MET A 1 37.86 24.72 -17.84
N SER A 2 37.49 25.44 -16.78
CA SER A 2 38.34 25.53 -15.59
C SER A 2 38.27 24.22 -14.80
N SER A 3 39.31 23.86 -14.04
CA SER A 3 39.31 22.66 -13.20
C SER A 3 38.10 22.57 -12.25
N GLN A 4 37.52 23.73 -11.90
CA GLN A 4 36.31 23.85 -11.07
C GLN A 4 35.03 23.48 -11.82
N GLU A 5 34.92 23.78 -13.11
CA GLU A 5 33.81 23.33 -13.96
C GLU A 5 33.86 21.83 -14.21
N THR A 6 35.05 21.27 -14.43
CA THR A 6 35.24 19.82 -14.59
C THR A 6 34.86 19.05 -13.32
N PHE A 7 35.23 19.58 -12.15
CA PHE A 7 34.82 19.01 -10.86
C PHE A 7 33.30 19.07 -10.65
N LYS A 8 32.66 20.22 -10.94
CA LYS A 8 31.19 20.34 -10.87
C LYS A 8 30.47 19.39 -11.81
N ALA A 9 30.93 19.27 -13.06
CA ALA A 9 30.34 18.36 -14.04
C ALA A 9 30.47 16.90 -13.59
N PHE A 10 31.62 16.51 -13.04
CA PHE A 10 31.84 15.18 -12.49
C PHE A 10 30.93 14.89 -11.29
N THR A 11 30.85 15.80 -10.31
CA THR A 11 29.95 15.64 -9.16
C THR A 11 28.49 15.52 -9.60
N SER A 12 28.05 16.37 -10.54
CA SER A 12 26.68 16.32 -11.07
C SER A 12 26.39 15.02 -11.83
N GLN A 13 27.38 14.47 -12.54
CA GLN A 13 27.28 13.17 -13.22
C GLN A 13 27.16 12.01 -12.22
N VAL A 14 27.94 12.04 -11.12
CA VAL A 14 27.89 11.01 -10.07
C VAL A 14 26.55 11.07 -9.34
N GLU A 15 26.06 12.26 -8.99
CA GLU A 15 24.74 12.46 -8.39
C GLU A 15 23.63 11.93 -9.30
N SER A 16 23.68 12.22 -10.61
CA SER A 16 22.73 11.72 -11.61
C SER A 16 22.63 10.20 -11.68
N VAL A 17 23.72 9.48 -11.41
CA VAL A 17 23.76 8.01 -11.47
C VAL A 17 23.33 7.38 -10.14
N VAL A 18 23.68 7.99 -9.00
CA VAL A 18 23.41 7.40 -7.67
C VAL A 18 21.99 7.70 -7.18
N ASN A 19 21.46 8.90 -7.45
CA ASN A 19 20.13 9.31 -6.97
C ASN A 19 18.99 8.36 -7.40
N PRO A 20 18.92 7.89 -8.66
CA PRO A 20 17.85 7.01 -9.10
C PRO A 20 17.77 5.69 -8.32
N PHE A 21 18.91 5.08 -7.99
CA PHE A 21 18.95 3.84 -7.20
C PHE A 21 18.52 4.08 -5.76
N TYR A 22 18.95 5.18 -5.15
CA TYR A 22 18.53 5.54 -3.79
C TYR A 22 17.02 5.77 -3.73
N SER A 23 16.49 6.58 -4.65
CA SER A 23 15.07 6.89 -4.72
C SER A 23 14.20 5.66 -5.05
N PHE A 24 14.69 4.74 -5.89
CA PHE A 24 14.00 3.46 -6.15
C PHE A 24 13.93 2.59 -4.89
N ASN A 25 15.04 2.44 -4.16
CA ASN A 25 15.04 1.67 -2.91
C ASN A 25 14.09 2.28 -1.85
N GLN A 26 14.04 3.61 -1.76
CA GLN A 26 13.07 4.30 -0.92
C GLN A 26 11.63 4.03 -1.36
N LEU A 27 11.34 4.09 -2.67
CA LEU A 27 10.03 3.80 -3.22
C LEU A 27 9.57 2.39 -2.85
N VAL A 28 10.41 1.38 -3.08
CA VAL A 28 10.11 -0.02 -2.75
C VAL A 28 9.89 -0.19 -1.25
N SER A 29 10.78 0.36 -0.42
CA SER A 29 10.68 0.25 1.04
C SER A 29 9.38 0.86 1.58
N LYS A 30 9.02 2.06 1.10
CA LYS A 30 7.74 2.72 1.45
C LYS A 30 6.53 1.90 1.04
N ASN A 31 6.58 1.26 -0.14
CA ASN A 31 5.50 0.40 -0.62
C ASN A 31 5.35 -0.86 0.23
N ILE A 32 6.46 -1.50 0.61
CA ILE A 32 6.45 -2.66 1.52
C ILE A 32 5.90 -2.27 2.89
N GLU A 33 6.31 -1.13 3.45
CA GLU A 33 5.78 -0.63 4.72
C GLU A 33 4.26 -0.39 4.62
N THR A 34 3.80 0.23 3.53
CA THR A 34 2.38 0.53 3.32
C THR A 34 1.56 -0.75 3.12
N LEU A 35 2.05 -1.72 2.34
CA LEU A 35 1.44 -3.04 2.21
C LEU A 35 1.34 -3.75 3.56
N SER A 36 2.39 -3.69 4.36
CA SER A 36 2.42 -4.33 5.68
C SER A 36 1.39 -3.69 6.62
N LYS A 37 1.22 -2.37 6.57
CA LYS A 37 0.17 -1.67 7.31
C LYS A 37 -1.23 -2.10 6.85
N ILE A 38 -1.47 -2.16 5.54
CA ILE A 38 -2.74 -2.65 4.99
C ILE A 38 -3.03 -4.07 5.50
N GLN A 39 -2.05 -4.99 5.39
CA GLN A 39 -2.21 -6.37 5.87
C GLN A 39 -2.50 -6.45 7.37
N LEU A 40 -1.79 -5.68 8.20
CA LEU A 40 -2.00 -5.64 9.64
C LEU A 40 -3.41 -5.13 9.99
N GLU A 41 -3.85 -4.05 9.34
CA GLU A 41 -5.20 -3.51 9.51
C GLU A 41 -6.28 -4.51 9.09
N SER A 42 -6.10 -5.20 7.95
CA SER A 42 -7.02 -6.24 7.49
C SER A 42 -7.10 -7.41 8.48
N VAL A 43 -5.96 -7.89 9.00
CA VAL A 43 -5.91 -8.96 10.00
C VAL A 43 -6.65 -8.56 11.27
N GLN A 44 -6.44 -7.33 11.77
CA GLN A 44 -7.14 -6.83 12.95
C GLN A 44 -8.66 -6.73 12.72
N ALA A 45 -9.07 -6.20 11.57
CA ALA A 45 -10.49 -6.05 11.22
C ALA A 45 -11.18 -7.42 11.10
N TYR A 46 -10.58 -8.36 10.38
CA TYR A 46 -11.15 -9.70 10.21
C TYR A 46 -11.16 -10.52 11.50
N SER A 47 -10.13 -10.38 12.34
CA SER A 47 -10.11 -11.01 13.67
C SER A 47 -11.23 -10.48 14.56
N THR A 48 -11.49 -9.16 14.49
CA THR A 48 -12.59 -8.53 15.22
C THR A 48 -13.95 -9.06 14.75
N LEU A 49 -14.17 -9.16 13.43
CA LEU A 49 -15.40 -9.74 12.86
C LEU A 49 -15.57 -11.22 13.20
N GLY A 50 -14.47 -11.99 13.21
CA GLY A 50 -14.46 -13.38 13.65
C GLY A 50 -14.89 -13.51 15.11
N ASN A 51 -14.34 -12.67 16.00
CA ASN A 51 -14.75 -12.62 17.40
C ASN A 51 -16.22 -12.21 17.56
N GLU A 52 -16.71 -11.21 16.83
CA GLU A 52 -18.14 -10.84 16.83
C GLU A 52 -19.03 -12.03 16.43
N THR A 53 -18.60 -12.79 15.42
CA THR A 53 -19.31 -13.99 14.95
C THR A 53 -19.33 -15.09 16.02
N LEU A 54 -18.18 -15.39 16.62
CA LEU A 54 -18.07 -16.38 17.69
C LEU A 54 -18.91 -16.01 18.91
N GLN A 55 -18.89 -14.74 19.32
CA GLN A 55 -19.75 -14.24 20.39
C GLN A 55 -21.23 -14.37 20.03
N SER A 56 -21.61 -14.05 18.79
CA SER A 56 -22.99 -14.20 18.33
C SER A 56 -23.45 -15.66 18.39
N LEU A 57 -22.60 -16.60 17.97
CA LEU A 57 -22.89 -18.03 18.03
C LEU A 57 -23.00 -18.53 19.48
N ALA A 58 -22.09 -18.10 20.36
CA ALA A 58 -22.11 -18.48 21.79
C ALA A 58 -23.35 -17.97 22.54
N ASN A 59 -24.00 -16.92 22.02
CA ASN A 59 -25.21 -16.35 22.62
C ASN A 59 -26.51 -17.03 22.16
N ILE A 60 -26.46 -17.98 21.21
CA ILE A 60 -27.63 -18.77 20.82
C ILE A 60 -27.86 -19.83 21.91
N LYS A 61 -28.89 -19.65 22.73
CA LYS A 61 -29.24 -20.59 23.81
C LYS A 61 -30.54 -21.32 23.53
N GLN A 62 -31.41 -20.72 22.73
CA GLN A 62 -32.75 -21.22 22.46
C GLN A 62 -33.23 -20.77 21.06
N PRO A 63 -34.19 -21.47 20.43
CA PRO A 63 -34.53 -21.27 19.01
C PRO A 63 -34.96 -19.84 18.63
N GLN A 64 -35.56 -19.07 19.53
CA GLN A 64 -35.90 -17.67 19.27
C GLN A 64 -34.69 -16.73 19.18
N ASP A 65 -33.50 -17.16 19.62
CA ASP A 65 -32.24 -16.42 19.45
C ASP A 65 -31.72 -16.51 18.01
N LEU A 66 -32.29 -17.39 17.17
CA LEU A 66 -31.90 -17.52 15.77
C LEU A 66 -32.23 -16.27 14.95
N ALA A 67 -33.31 -15.56 15.28
CA ALA A 67 -33.69 -14.32 14.60
C ALA A 67 -32.69 -13.18 14.86
N SER A 68 -32.21 -13.07 16.10
CA SER A 68 -31.18 -12.09 16.46
C SER A 68 -29.82 -12.46 15.86
N HIS A 69 -29.48 -13.75 15.82
CA HIS A 69 -28.28 -14.23 15.13
C HIS A 69 -28.30 -13.93 13.63
N SER A 70 -29.41 -14.18 12.93
CA SER A 70 -29.55 -13.88 11.50
C SER A 70 -29.35 -12.37 11.22
N THR A 71 -29.91 -11.51 12.07
CA THR A 71 -29.69 -10.06 11.97
C THR A 71 -28.21 -9.70 12.17
N LYS A 72 -27.56 -10.30 13.17
CA LYS A 72 -26.13 -10.11 13.45
C LYS A 72 -25.25 -10.61 12.30
N GLN A 73 -25.61 -11.73 11.68
CA GLN A 73 -24.88 -12.29 10.54
C GLN A 73 -24.93 -11.35 9.34
N MET A 74 -26.08 -10.72 9.05
CA MET A 74 -26.17 -9.69 7.99
C MET A 74 -25.30 -8.47 8.30
N GLU A 75 -25.25 -8.03 9.57
CA GLU A 75 -24.39 -6.92 10.01
C GLU A 75 -22.91 -7.26 9.79
N VAL A 76 -22.45 -8.44 10.21
CA VAL A 76 -21.08 -8.92 10.01
C VAL A 76 -20.73 -9.00 8.53
N MET A 77 -21.64 -9.52 7.69
CA MET A 77 -21.42 -9.58 6.24
C MET A 77 -21.31 -8.19 5.60
N SER A 78 -22.11 -7.23 6.06
CA SER A 78 -22.02 -5.84 5.61
C SER A 78 -20.66 -5.23 5.97
N LYS A 79 -20.23 -5.38 7.24
CA LYS A 79 -18.91 -4.92 7.70
C LYS A 79 -17.77 -5.58 6.94
N PHE A 80 -17.85 -6.89 6.69
CA PHE A 80 -16.86 -7.62 5.89
C PHE A 80 -16.75 -7.05 4.47
N SER A 81 -17.87 -6.83 3.79
CA SER A 81 -17.91 -6.25 2.44
C SER A 81 -17.31 -4.85 2.41
N GLN A 82 -17.66 -4.00 3.39
CA GLN A 82 -17.09 -2.65 3.52
C GLN A 82 -15.58 -2.69 3.73
N GLN A 83 -15.10 -3.58 4.60
CA GLN A 83 -13.67 -3.74 4.86
C GLN A 83 -12.92 -4.21 3.61
N LEU A 84 -13.48 -5.19 2.89
CA LEU A 84 -12.92 -5.67 1.62
C LEU A 84 -12.82 -4.54 0.57
N LEU A 85 -13.87 -3.74 0.42
CA LEU A 85 -13.88 -2.60 -0.50
C LEU A 85 -12.81 -1.56 -0.11
N LYS A 86 -12.72 -1.23 1.19
CA LYS A 86 -11.73 -0.30 1.72
C LYS A 86 -10.31 -0.78 1.46
N ASP A 87 -10.03 -2.06 1.67
CA ASP A 87 -8.71 -2.64 1.43
C ASP A 87 -8.38 -2.66 -0.06
N GLY A 88 -9.36 -2.99 -0.92
CA GLY A 88 -9.23 -2.88 -2.38
C GLY A 88 -8.91 -1.46 -2.85
N GLN A 89 -9.56 -0.44 -2.28
CA GLN A 89 -9.28 0.97 -2.58
C GLN A 89 -7.85 1.36 -2.17
N LYS A 90 -7.39 0.95 -0.97
CA LYS A 90 -6.02 1.23 -0.52
C LYS A 90 -4.98 0.56 -1.41
N LEU A 91 -5.20 -0.69 -1.81
CA LEU A 91 -4.31 -1.42 -2.71
C LEU A 91 -4.27 -0.76 -4.10
N SER A 92 -5.41 -0.34 -4.63
CA SER A 92 -5.49 0.40 -5.89
C SER A 92 -4.71 1.72 -5.81
N GLN A 93 -4.88 2.47 -4.72
CA GLN A 93 -4.13 3.71 -4.50
C GLN A 93 -2.62 3.45 -4.43
N LEU A 94 -2.20 2.45 -3.64
CA LEU A 94 -0.80 2.08 -3.54
C LEU A 94 -0.20 1.72 -4.91
N SER A 95 -0.93 0.95 -5.72
CA SER A 95 -0.49 0.61 -7.07
C SER A 95 -0.34 1.84 -7.97
N GLN A 96 -1.24 2.82 -7.86
CA GLN A 96 -1.16 4.07 -8.61
C GLN A 96 0.01 4.94 -8.16
N ASP A 97 0.23 5.04 -6.85
CA ASP A 97 1.35 5.79 -6.27
C ASP A 97 2.69 5.18 -6.68
N PHE A 98 2.81 3.85 -6.62
CA PHE A 98 4.00 3.13 -7.08
C PHE A 98 4.26 3.38 -8.56
N LYS A 99 3.23 3.25 -9.40
CA LYS A 99 3.35 3.48 -10.84
C LYS A 99 3.81 4.89 -11.15
N THR A 100 3.16 5.90 -10.57
CA THR A 100 3.49 7.31 -10.79
C THR A 100 4.95 7.59 -10.41
N ALA A 101 5.37 7.17 -9.22
CA ALA A 101 6.74 7.38 -8.76
C ALA A 101 7.77 6.60 -9.61
N ALA A 102 7.44 5.39 -10.07
CA ALA A 102 8.30 4.62 -10.96
C ALA A 102 8.45 5.30 -12.34
N ASP A 103 7.35 5.82 -12.90
CA ASP A 103 7.36 6.56 -14.17
C ASP A 103 8.20 7.85 -14.05
N GLU A 104 8.11 8.57 -12.92
CA GLU A 104 8.96 9.74 -12.62
C GLU A 104 10.44 9.40 -12.47
N LEU A 105 10.76 8.28 -11.81
CA LEU A 105 12.13 7.78 -11.70
C LEU A 105 12.69 7.39 -13.06
N ALA A 106 11.89 6.74 -13.92
CA ALA A 106 12.29 6.41 -15.28
C ALA A 106 12.55 7.68 -16.11
N ALA A 107 11.66 8.67 -16.03
CA ALA A 107 11.81 9.93 -16.77
C ALA A 107 13.06 10.73 -16.35
N SER A 108 13.41 10.71 -15.06
CA SER A 108 14.59 11.42 -14.52
C SER A 108 15.92 10.67 -14.71
N SER A 109 15.87 9.36 -14.94
CA SER A 109 17.05 8.51 -15.17
C SER A 109 17.43 8.34 -16.63
N ILE A 110 16.56 8.73 -17.58
CA ILE A 110 16.95 8.93 -18.98
C ILE A 110 17.88 10.16 -19.00
N PRO A 111 19.21 10.00 -19.20
CA PRO A 111 20.05 11.14 -19.49
C PRO A 111 19.50 11.78 -20.76
N ALA A 112 19.67 13.09 -20.94
CA ALA A 112 19.59 13.68 -22.25
C ALA A 112 20.54 12.91 -23.20
N THR A 113 20.03 11.85 -23.83
CA THR A 113 20.61 11.25 -25.02
C THR A 113 20.47 12.34 -26.04
N LYS A 114 21.47 13.23 -26.06
CA LYS A 114 21.76 14.08 -27.20
C LYS A 114 21.76 13.15 -28.39
N SER A 115 20.67 13.22 -29.16
CA SER A 115 20.67 12.90 -30.57
C SER A 115 21.95 13.50 -31.16
N ALA A 116 22.76 12.62 -31.73
CA ALA A 116 23.97 12.97 -32.47
C ALA A 116 23.65 13.92 -33.63
#